data_AF-A0AA97D8T7-F1
#
_entry.id   AF-A0AA97D8T7-F1
#
_cell.length_a   1.000
_cell.length_b   1.000
_cell.length_c   1.000
_cell.angle_alpha   90.00
_cell.angle_beta   90.00
_cell.angle_gamma   90.00
#
_symmetry.space_group_name_H-M   'P 1'
#
loop_
_entity.id
_entity.type
_entity.pdbx_description
1 polymer ?
#
loop_
_entity_poly.entity_id
_entity_poly.type
_entity_poly.pdbx_seq_one_letter_code
_entity_poly.pdbx_strand_id
1 'polypeptide(L)'
;MNTLDRPPCRRCLLEDMTEETKLFATVREYLAAVPRNVKTPDSAYRARLETCRRCENLRNGMCALCGCFVEMRAVKATNTCPDTPPRWSE
;
A
#
# COMPACT_ATOMS: atom_id res chain seq x y z
N MET A 1 16.38 -5.24 -26.65
CA MET A 1 16.13 -4.55 -25.36
C MET A 1 15.28 -5.48 -24.50
N ASN A 2 15.91 -6.27 -23.62
CA ASN A 2 15.20 -7.16 -22.70
C ASN A 2 14.58 -6.33 -21.57
N THR A 3 13.27 -6.44 -21.39
CA THR A 3 12.48 -5.71 -20.39
C THR A 3 12.67 -6.20 -18.95
N LEU A 4 13.66 -7.05 -18.69
CA LEU A 4 13.81 -7.83 -17.43
C LEU A 4 14.81 -7.26 -16.43
N ASP A 5 15.40 -6.08 -16.67
CA ASP A 5 16.41 -5.49 -15.78
C ASP A 5 16.07 -4.05 -15.35
N ARG A 6 14.79 -3.70 -15.33
CA ARG A 6 14.38 -2.42 -14.75
C ARG A 6 14.38 -2.59 -13.22
N PRO A 7 15.20 -1.83 -12.46
CA PRO A 7 15.20 -1.94 -11.01
C PRO A 7 13.78 -1.77 -10.47
N PRO A 8 13.36 -2.58 -9.49
CA PRO A 8 12.00 -2.55 -8.96
C PRO A 8 11.64 -1.12 -8.59
N CYS A 9 10.51 -0.67 -9.13
CA CYS A 9 10.01 0.67 -8.90
C CYS A 9 9.81 0.89 -7.40
N ARG A 10 10.59 1.81 -6.82
CA ARG A 10 10.56 2.06 -5.37
C ARG A 10 9.22 2.64 -4.90
N ARG A 11 8.39 3.17 -5.80
CA ARG A 11 7.06 3.74 -5.51
C ARG A 11 5.90 2.84 -5.94
N CYS A 12 6.18 1.57 -6.19
CA CYS A 12 5.16 0.62 -6.59
C CYS A 12 4.50 -0.02 -5.36
N LEU A 13 3.21 -0.33 -5.51
CA LEU A 13 2.42 -1.07 -4.53
C LEU A 13 2.70 -2.57 -4.63
N LEU A 14 2.18 -3.38 -3.71
CA LEU A 14 2.40 -4.83 -3.74
C LEU A 14 1.71 -5.48 -4.94
N GLU A 15 0.61 -4.91 -5.40
CA GLU A 15 -0.06 -5.35 -6.62
C GLU A 15 0.78 -5.15 -7.89
N ASP A 16 1.71 -4.18 -7.90
CA ASP A 16 2.51 -3.85 -9.08
C ASP A 16 3.83 -4.66 -9.16
N MET A 17 4.17 -5.43 -8.12
CA MET A 17 5.42 -6.19 -8.07
C MET A 17 5.25 -7.55 -8.75
N THR A 18 6.10 -7.82 -9.75
CA THR A 18 6.10 -9.08 -10.52
C THR A 18 6.73 -10.25 -9.74
N GLU A 19 7.62 -9.95 -8.79
CA GLU A 19 8.25 -10.95 -7.93
C GLU A 19 7.32 -11.32 -6.78
N GLU A 20 6.76 -12.52 -6.81
CA GLU A 20 5.94 -13.05 -5.73
C GLU A 20 6.83 -13.63 -4.63
N THR A 21 7.00 -12.88 -3.54
CA THR A 21 7.67 -13.38 -2.33
C THR A 21 6.65 -13.93 -1.34
N LYS A 22 7.08 -14.86 -0.47
CA LYS A 22 6.25 -15.36 0.64
C LYS A 22 5.64 -14.22 1.47
N LEU A 23 6.41 -13.15 1.67
CA LEU A 23 5.95 -11.95 2.37
C LEU A 23 4.75 -11.29 1.66
N PHE A 24 4.82 -11.12 0.34
CA PHE A 24 3.73 -10.49 -0.42
C PHE A 24 2.48 -11.37 -0.48
N ALA A 25 2.64 -12.69 -0.58
CA ALA A 25 1.53 -13.63 -0.47
C ALA A 25 0.80 -13.46 0.88
N THR A 26 1.56 -13.45 2.00
CA THR A 26 0.99 -13.24 3.33
C THR A 26 0.27 -11.89 3.47
N VAL A 27 0.80 -10.81 2.87
CA VAL A 27 0.11 -9.51 2.92
C VAL A 27 -1.19 -9.55 2.11
N ARG A 28 -1.21 -10.18 0.92
CA ARG A 28 -2.43 -10.33 0.12
C ARG A 28 -3.49 -11.17 0.84
N GLU A 29 -3.09 -12.28 1.46
CA GLU A 29 -3.97 -13.10 2.30
C GLU A 29 -4.56 -12.29 3.45
N TYR A 30 -3.74 -11.48 4.13
CA TYR A 30 -4.20 -10.58 5.17
C TYR A 30 -5.27 -9.61 4.64
N LEU A 31 -4.99 -8.90 3.55
CA LEU A 31 -5.92 -7.93 2.94
C LEU A 31 -7.26 -8.58 2.56
N ALA A 32 -7.22 -9.82 2.04
CA ALA A 32 -8.41 -10.59 1.73
C ALA A 32 -9.22 -10.92 2.99
N ALA A 33 -8.54 -11.28 4.08
CA ALA A 33 -9.16 -11.68 5.35
C ALA A 33 -9.70 -10.53 6.22
N VAL A 34 -9.37 -9.26 5.91
CA VAL A 34 -9.87 -8.12 6.71
C VAL A 34 -11.42 -8.06 6.66
N PRO A 35 -12.13 -8.06 7.82
CA PRO A 35 -13.59 -8.03 7.86
C PRO A 35 -14.21 -6.78 7.24
N ARG A 36 -15.35 -6.91 6.56
CA ARG A 36 -16.02 -5.80 5.86
C ARG A 36 -16.36 -4.61 6.77
N ASN A 37 -16.75 -4.86 8.02
CA ASN A 37 -17.10 -3.81 8.98
C ASN A 37 -15.90 -2.98 9.47
N VAL A 38 -14.67 -3.45 9.24
CA VAL A 38 -13.45 -2.68 9.53
C VAL A 38 -12.74 -2.19 8.27
N LYS A 39 -13.17 -2.65 7.08
CA LYS A 39 -12.61 -2.21 5.80
C LYS A 39 -13.09 -0.80 5.48
N THR A 40 -12.15 0.01 4.98
CA THR A 40 -12.45 1.23 4.26
C THR A 40 -13.26 0.89 3.00
N PRO A 41 -14.24 1.71 2.59
CA PRO A 41 -14.92 1.54 1.30
C PRO A 41 -13.93 1.49 0.13
N ASP A 42 -14.19 0.65 -0.88
CA ASP A 42 -13.26 0.43 -2.01
C ASP A 42 -12.83 1.72 -2.72
N SER A 43 -13.74 2.70 -2.85
CA SER A 43 -13.44 4.01 -3.44
C SER A 43 -12.42 4.80 -2.62
N ALA A 44 -12.61 4.87 -1.30
CA ALA A 44 -11.69 5.52 -0.38
C ALA A 44 -10.35 4.76 -0.29
N TYR A 45 -10.39 3.42 -0.30
CA TYR A 45 -9.18 2.60 -0.36
C TYR A 45 -8.33 2.92 -1.61
N ARG A 46 -8.95 2.93 -2.80
CA ARG A 46 -8.27 3.32 -4.05
C ARG A 46 -7.71 4.75 -3.98
N ALA A 47 -8.47 5.70 -3.45
CA ALA A 47 -8.01 7.08 -3.30
C ALA A 47 -6.79 7.19 -2.37
N ARG A 48 -6.81 6.50 -1.23
CA ARG A 48 -5.67 6.42 -0.29
C ARG A 48 -4.42 5.83 -0.98
N LEU A 49 -4.58 4.78 -1.78
CA LEU A 49 -3.48 4.15 -2.54
C LEU A 49 -2.91 5.08 -3.62
N GLU A 50 -3.75 5.80 -4.37
CA GLU A 50 -3.31 6.80 -5.34
C GLU A 50 -2.49 7.92 -4.69
N THR A 51 -2.90 8.37 -3.50
CA THR A 51 -2.11 9.31 -2.70
C THR A 51 -0.76 8.72 -2.31
N CYS A 52 -0.70 7.45 -1.90
CA CYS A 52 0.55 6.76 -1.58
C CYS A 52 1.46 6.57 -2.80
N ARG A 53 0.93 6.26 -3.98
CA ARG A 53 1.69 6.12 -5.24
C ARG A 53 2.47 7.39 -5.61
N ARG A 54 1.92 8.55 -5.25
CA ARG A 54 2.54 9.88 -5.48
C ARG A 54 3.39 10.35 -4.29
N CYS A 55 3.34 9.64 -3.17
CA CYS A 55 4.03 10.03 -1.95
C CYS A 55 5.53 9.76 -2.04
N GLU A 56 6.33 10.76 -1.65
CA GLU A 56 7.78 10.64 -1.61
C GLU A 56 8.28 9.67 -0.54
N ASN A 57 7.43 9.27 0.40
CA ASN A 57 7.76 8.32 1.46
C ASN A 57 7.42 6.86 1.11
N LEU A 58 6.85 6.58 -0.07
CA LEU A 58 6.60 5.19 -0.50
C LEU A 58 7.90 4.52 -0.96
N ARG A 59 8.23 3.37 -0.35
CA ARG A 59 9.41 2.55 -0.62
C ARG A 59 9.01 1.07 -0.66
N ASN A 60 8.98 0.46 -1.84
CA ASN A 60 8.69 -0.97 -2.05
C ASN A 60 7.39 -1.41 -1.34
N GLY A 61 6.28 -0.71 -1.60
CA GLY A 61 4.99 -0.96 -0.93
C GLY A 61 4.89 -0.50 0.53
N MET A 62 5.98 -0.01 1.15
CA MET A 62 6.01 0.42 2.56
C MET A 62 6.11 1.94 2.71
N CYS A 63 5.49 2.48 3.76
CA CYS A 63 5.61 3.88 4.13
C CYS A 63 6.86 4.10 4.98
N ALA A 64 7.80 4.94 4.53
CA ALA A 64 9.01 5.27 5.28
C ALA A 64 8.76 5.99 6.62
N LEU A 65 7.59 6.61 6.79
CA LEU A 65 7.24 7.33 8.03
C LEU A 65 6.78 6.39 9.15
N CYS A 66 6.11 5.28 8.83
CA CYS A 66 5.54 4.38 9.84
C CYS A 66 5.98 2.92 9.72
N GLY A 67 6.73 2.55 8.67
CA GLY A 67 7.19 1.19 8.42
C GLY A 67 6.12 0.19 7.97
N CYS A 68 4.84 0.58 7.88
CA CYS A 68 3.77 -0.31 7.44
C CYS A 68 3.71 -0.42 5.91
N PHE A 69 3.26 -1.58 5.41
CA PHE A 69 2.76 -1.67 4.04
C PHE A 69 1.57 -0.73 3.86
N VAL A 70 1.60 0.10 2.81
CA VAL A 70 0.59 1.14 2.60
C VAL A 70 -0.79 0.56 2.37
N GLU A 71 -0.88 -0.60 1.73
CA GLU A 71 -2.14 -1.32 1.52
C GLU A 71 -2.75 -1.81 2.84
N MET A 72 -1.94 -2.35 3.76
CA MET A 72 -2.43 -2.78 5.08
C MET A 72 -2.86 -1.61 5.96
N ARG A 73 -2.21 -0.46 5.82
CA ARG A 73 -2.62 0.74 6.54
C ARG A 73 -3.90 1.33 5.91
N ALA A 74 -3.97 1.41 4.58
CA ALA A 74 -5.08 2.01 3.86
C ALA A 74 -6.37 1.18 3.91
N VAL A 75 -6.30 -0.14 4.08
CA VAL A 75 -7.49 -1.02 4.07
C VAL A 75 -8.37 -0.85 5.31
N LYS A 76 -7.84 -0.38 6.45
CA LYS A 76 -8.61 -0.23 7.69
C LYS A 76 -9.22 1.17 7.77
N ALA A 77 -10.53 1.24 8.06
CA ALA A 77 -11.27 2.50 8.14
C ALA A 77 -10.72 3.43 9.24
N THR A 78 -10.32 2.86 10.38
CA THR A 78 -9.82 3.59 11.56
C THR A 78 -8.40 4.15 11.41
N ASN A 79 -7.71 3.82 10.33
CA ASN A 79 -6.34 4.28 10.11
C ASN A 79 -6.32 5.64 9.40
N THR A 80 -5.25 6.40 9.64
CA THR A 80 -4.93 7.65 8.94
C THR A 80 -3.50 7.61 8.38
N CYS A 81 -3.20 8.54 7.47
CA CYS A 81 -1.83 8.77 7.02
C CYS A 81 -0.94 9.23 8.20
N PRO A 82 0.27 8.69 8.37
CA PRO A 82 1.19 9.10 9.44
C PRO A 82 1.90 10.43 9.18
N ASP A 83 1.68 11.05 8.01
CA ASP A 83 2.28 12.34 7.66
C ASP A 83 1.65 13.48 8.47
N THR A 84 2.34 14.62 8.57
CA THR A 84 1.87 15.80 9.31
C THR A 84 1.94 17.04 8.40
N PRO A 85 0.80 17.55 7.88
CA PRO A 85 -0.56 17.02 8.04
C PRO A 85 -0.79 15.69 7.29
N PRO A 86 -1.80 14.89 7.70
CA PRO A 86 -2.09 13.62 7.04
C PRO A 86 -2.50 13.86 5.58
N ARG A 87 -1.91 13.10 4.65
CA ARG A 87 -2.25 13.20 3.21
C ARG A 87 -3.59 12.58 2.85
N TRP A 88 -4.14 11.78 3.76
CA TRP A 88 -5.47 11.21 3.68
C TRP A 88 -5.95 10.88 5.09
N SER A 89 -7.26 11.04 5.28
CA SER A 89 -8.03 10.68 6.46
C SER A 89 -9.40 10.24 5.98
N GLU A 90 -9.96 9.22 6.61
CA GLU A 90 -11.23 8.55 6.24
C GLU A 90 -11.22 7.68 4.98
#